data_AF-A0A2J6WRX9-F1
#
_entry.id   AF-A0A2J6WRX9-F1
#
_cell.length_a   1.000
_cell.length_b   1.000
_cell.length_c   1.000
_cell.angle_alpha   90.00
_cell.angle_beta   90.00
_cell.angle_gamma   90.00
#
_symmetry.space_group_name_H-M   'P 1'
#
loop_
_entity.id
_entity.type
_entity.pdbx_description
1 polymer ?
#
loop_
_entity_poly.entity_id
_entity_poly.type
_entity_poly.pdbx_seq_one_letter_code
_entity_poly.pdbx_strand_id
1 'polypeptide(L)'
;MAVTFFIWLNFLVPHPKTPIVTFDSIVALWAKSDLIGQALLLLAMVGVALFAIRHFQSLIWNLSEFAHFRRSSAYLQLRETNGAVTLMALPLTLAMTINVLFVSGAVFVPGLWNVVEYLFPFAMTAFFAVGVLALRMFADIFGRAVANGYFDCARNNHLTQMQAAFAFA
;
A
#
# COMPACT_ATOMS: atom_id res chain seq x y z
N MET A 1 -2.62 -1.53 -9.55
CA MET A 1 -1.70 -0.57 -8.92
C MET A 1 -2.23 0.85 -9.14
N ALA A 2 -3.00 1.40 -8.20
CA ALA A 2 -3.55 2.77 -8.32
C ALA A 2 -2.43 3.82 -8.38
N VAL A 3 -1.34 3.59 -7.63
CA VAL A 3 -0.16 4.47 -7.54
C VAL A 3 0.53 4.68 -8.89
N THR A 4 0.52 3.71 -9.81
CA THR A 4 1.14 3.86 -11.14
C THR A 4 0.48 4.97 -11.96
N PHE A 5 -0.85 4.99 -12.00
CA PHE A 5 -1.60 6.03 -12.71
C PHE A 5 -1.42 7.41 -12.06
N PHE A 6 -1.29 7.43 -10.73
CA PHE A 6 -0.96 8.65 -10.01
C PHE A 6 0.44 9.18 -10.37
N ILE A 7 1.45 8.31 -10.45
CA ILE A 7 2.79 8.71 -10.88
C ILE A 7 2.75 9.28 -12.30
N TRP A 8 1.95 8.69 -13.21
CA TRP A 8 1.75 9.26 -14.54
C TRP A 8 1.11 10.65 -14.49
N LEU A 9 0.04 10.84 -13.70
CA LEU A 9 -0.53 12.17 -13.47
C LEU A 9 0.50 13.15 -12.91
N ASN A 10 1.37 12.68 -12.02
CA ASN A 10 2.44 13.50 -11.46
C ASN A 10 3.42 13.97 -12.53
N PHE A 11 3.81 13.12 -13.48
CA PHE A 11 4.68 13.56 -14.57
C PHE A 11 3.97 14.40 -15.64
N LEU A 12 2.67 14.19 -15.86
CA LEU A 12 1.92 14.85 -16.92
C LEU A 12 1.38 16.23 -16.51
N VAL A 13 1.05 16.44 -15.24
CA VAL A 13 0.39 17.65 -14.77
C VAL A 13 1.40 18.60 -14.14
N PRO A 14 1.61 19.82 -14.67
CA PRO A 14 2.45 20.81 -14.00
C PRO A 14 1.83 21.25 -12.66
N HIS A 15 2.59 21.14 -11.58
CA HIS A 15 2.15 21.51 -10.23
C HIS A 15 3.21 22.35 -9.51
N PRO A 16 3.42 23.63 -9.87
CA PRO A 16 4.52 24.44 -9.33
C PRO A 16 4.36 24.84 -7.85
N LYS A 17 3.15 24.74 -7.30
CA LYS A 17 2.83 25.17 -5.92
C LYS A 17 2.84 24.04 -4.91
N THR A 18 2.83 22.80 -5.38
CA THR A 18 2.73 21.59 -4.55
C THR A 18 3.80 20.61 -4.99
N PRO A 19 4.31 19.72 -4.14
CA PRO A 19 5.32 18.72 -4.54
C PRO A 19 4.72 17.53 -5.32
N ILE A 20 3.39 17.40 -5.31
CA ILE A 20 2.66 16.34 -5.99
C ILE A 20 1.49 16.91 -6.79
N VAL A 21 0.98 16.12 -7.73
CA VAL A 21 -0.27 16.40 -8.44
C VAL A 21 -1.47 16.36 -7.48
N THR A 22 -2.32 17.38 -7.60
CA THR A 22 -3.54 17.56 -6.82
C THR A 22 -4.73 17.77 -7.76
N PHE A 23 -5.95 17.56 -7.25
CA PHE A 23 -7.19 17.85 -7.98
C PHE A 23 -7.18 19.25 -8.60
N ASP A 24 -6.74 20.25 -7.83
CA ASP A 24 -6.66 21.64 -8.28
C ASP A 24 -5.71 21.81 -9.47
N SER A 25 -4.59 21.08 -9.48
CA SER A 25 -3.63 21.10 -10.59
C SER A 25 -4.20 20.42 -11.84
N ILE A 26 -4.93 19.31 -11.66
CA ILE A 26 -5.59 18.57 -12.75
C ILE A 26 -6.66 19.45 -13.41
N VAL A 27 -7.51 20.10 -12.61
CA VAL A 27 -8.56 21.00 -13.11
C VAL A 27 -7.96 22.23 -13.81
N ALA A 28 -6.88 22.79 -13.26
CA ALA A 28 -6.18 23.92 -13.90
C ALA A 28 -5.59 23.55 -15.27
N LEU A 29 -5.11 22.31 -15.43
CA LEU A 29 -4.63 21.81 -16.71
C LEU A 29 -5.78 21.46 -17.65
N TRP A 30 -6.87 20.89 -17.14
CA TRP A 30 -8.06 20.49 -17.91
C TRP A 30 -8.58 21.63 -18.80
N ALA A 31 -8.68 22.83 -18.24
CA ALA A 31 -9.16 24.02 -18.94
C ALA A 31 -8.23 24.50 -20.07
N LYS A 32 -6.96 24.05 -20.07
CA LYS A 32 -5.92 24.43 -21.03
C LYS A 32 -5.56 23.29 -22.01
N SER A 33 -6.03 22.08 -21.75
CA SER A 33 -5.71 20.89 -22.53
C SER A 33 -6.54 20.79 -23.81
N ASP A 34 -5.91 20.23 -24.84
CA ASP A 34 -6.59 19.75 -26.04
C ASP A 34 -7.37 18.46 -25.76
N LEU A 35 -8.11 17.96 -26.76
CA LEU A 35 -8.96 16.78 -26.61
C LEU A 35 -8.15 15.53 -26.18
N ILE A 36 -6.92 15.39 -26.69
CA ILE A 36 -6.03 14.27 -26.35
C ILE A 36 -5.56 14.39 -24.89
N GLY A 37 -5.14 15.58 -24.46
CA GLY A 37 -4.76 15.84 -23.08
C GLY A 37 -5.90 15.56 -22.09
N GLN A 38 -7.12 16.02 -22.40
CA GLN A 38 -8.31 15.72 -21.59
C GLN A 38 -8.60 14.22 -21.51
N ALA A 39 -8.49 13.49 -22.63
CA ALA A 39 -8.67 12.05 -22.65
C ALA A 39 -7.63 11.30 -21.78
N LEU A 40 -6.36 11.72 -21.82
CA LEU A 40 -5.29 11.13 -21.00
C LEU A 40 -5.50 11.40 -19.50
N LEU A 41 -5.90 12.62 -19.14
CA LEU A 41 -6.22 12.96 -17.75
C LEU A 41 -7.39 12.11 -17.23
N LEU A 42 -8.48 12.00 -18.00
CA LEU A 42 -9.60 11.14 -17.65
C LEU A 42 -9.18 9.68 -17.53
N LEU A 43 -8.43 9.15 -18.49
CA LEU A 43 -7.97 7.76 -18.45
C LEU A 43 -7.15 7.48 -17.19
N ALA A 44 -6.26 8.40 -16.82
CA ALA A 44 -5.45 8.24 -15.63
C ALA A 44 -6.29 8.34 -14.34
N MET A 45 -7.22 9.30 -14.25
CA MET A 45 -8.14 9.39 -13.11
C MET A 45 -9.02 8.14 -12.99
N VAL A 46 -9.62 7.67 -14.09
CA VAL A 46 -10.39 6.43 -14.11
C VAL A 46 -9.53 5.24 -13.67
N GLY A 47 -8.28 5.17 -14.14
CA GLY A 47 -7.31 4.17 -13.70
C GLY A 47 -7.09 4.19 -12.18
N VAL A 48 -6.85 5.36 -11.59
CA VAL A 48 -6.72 5.51 -10.13
C VAL A 48 -7.98 5.02 -9.43
N ALA A 49 -9.18 5.47 -9.85
CA ALA A 49 -10.45 5.09 -9.23
C ALA A 49 -10.70 3.57 -9.29
N LEU A 50 -10.55 2.97 -10.48
CA LEU A 50 -10.77 1.54 -10.68
C LEU A 50 -9.86 0.70 -9.79
N PHE A 51 -8.55 1.01 -9.78
CA PHE A 51 -7.60 0.25 -8.99
C PHE A 51 -7.72 0.52 -7.49
N ALA A 52 -8.13 1.72 -7.07
CA ALA A 52 -8.40 2.00 -5.66
C ALA A 52 -9.61 1.18 -5.17
N ILE A 53 -10.71 1.15 -5.92
CA ILE A 53 -11.90 0.34 -5.57
C ILE A 53 -11.53 -1.14 -5.49
N ARG A 54 -10.81 -1.67 -6.49
CA ARG A 54 -10.35 -3.06 -6.48
C ARG A 54 -9.42 -3.36 -5.31
N HIS A 55 -8.54 -2.42 -4.94
CA HIS A 55 -7.67 -2.55 -3.76
C HIS A 55 -8.49 -2.74 -2.48
N PHE A 56 -9.49 -1.89 -2.23
CA PHE A 56 -10.32 -2.00 -1.03
C PHE A 56 -11.18 -3.27 -1.02
N GLN A 57 -11.75 -3.66 -2.16
CA GLN A 57 -12.50 -4.91 -2.27
C GLN A 57 -11.63 -6.13 -1.93
N SER A 58 -10.45 -6.22 -2.54
CA SER A 58 -9.48 -7.28 -2.25
C SER A 58 -8.99 -7.24 -0.81
N LEU A 59 -8.76 -6.05 -0.24
CA LEU A 59 -8.30 -5.90 1.13
C LEU A 59 -9.34 -6.40 2.14
N ILE A 60 -10.61 -6.01 1.97
CA ILE A 60 -11.70 -6.43 2.86
C ILE A 60 -11.86 -7.95 2.82
N TRP A 61 -11.89 -8.53 1.61
CA TRP A 61 -11.92 -9.99 1.47
C TRP A 61 -10.72 -10.62 2.17
N ASN A 62 -9.51 -10.17 1.86
CA ASN A 62 -8.28 -10.76 2.37
C ASN A 62 -8.20 -10.70 3.90
N LEU A 63 -8.60 -9.59 4.52
CA LEU A 63 -8.63 -9.46 5.97
C LEU A 63 -9.69 -10.36 6.61
N SER A 64 -10.86 -10.51 5.97
CA SER A 64 -11.91 -11.43 6.43
C SER A 64 -11.43 -12.87 6.38
N GLU A 65 -10.90 -13.31 5.24
CA GLU A 65 -10.40 -14.68 5.06
C GLU A 65 -9.22 -14.95 6.01
N PHE A 66 -8.32 -13.98 6.18
CA PHE A 66 -7.23 -14.08 7.12
C PHE A 66 -7.72 -14.22 8.57
N ALA A 67 -8.80 -13.52 8.95
CA ALA A 67 -9.39 -13.66 10.28
C ALA A 67 -9.95 -15.08 10.53
N HIS A 68 -10.51 -15.72 9.50
CA HIS A 68 -10.91 -17.13 9.56
C HIS A 68 -9.69 -18.07 9.61
N PHE A 69 -8.71 -17.85 8.73
CA PHE A 69 -7.49 -18.64 8.65
C PHE A 69 -6.73 -18.66 9.99
N ARG A 70 -6.65 -17.52 10.68
CA ARG A 70 -5.99 -17.39 12.00
C ARG A 70 -6.54 -18.30 13.09
N ARG A 71 -7.76 -18.80 12.95
CA ARG A 71 -8.39 -19.72 13.92
C ARG A 71 -8.17 -21.19 13.58
N SER A 72 -7.57 -21.48 12.42
CA SER A 72 -7.33 -22.84 11.95
C SER A 72 -6.05 -23.45 12.52
N SER A 73 -5.98 -24.78 12.56
CA SER A 73 -4.76 -25.52 12.87
C SER A 73 -3.66 -25.31 11.82
N ALA A 74 -4.04 -25.05 10.57
CA ALA A 74 -3.11 -24.74 9.48
C ALA A 74 -2.33 -23.45 9.75
N TYR A 75 -2.94 -22.43 10.37
CA TYR A 75 -2.24 -21.22 10.78
C TYR A 75 -1.16 -21.51 11.82
N LEU A 76 -1.47 -22.34 12.83
CA LEU A 76 -0.49 -22.73 13.85
C LEU A 76 0.69 -23.47 13.22
N GLN A 77 0.42 -24.42 12.32
CA GLN A 77 1.47 -25.14 11.59
C GLN A 77 2.32 -24.21 10.74
N LEU A 78 1.71 -23.30 9.98
CA LEU A 78 2.44 -22.31 9.18
C LEU A 78 3.35 -21.45 10.05
N ARG A 79 2.85 -21.01 11.20
CA ARG A 79 3.56 -20.14 12.14
C ARG A 79 4.81 -20.79 12.72
N GLU A 80 4.84 -22.12 12.86
CA GLU A 80 5.98 -22.90 13.34
C GLU A 80 7.03 -23.21 12.25
N THR A 81 6.76 -22.85 10.99
CA THR A 81 7.67 -23.07 9.86
C THR A 81 8.28 -21.76 9.35
N ASN A 82 9.34 -21.87 8.54
CA ASN A 82 9.92 -20.73 7.82
C ASN A 82 8.96 -20.07 6.81
N GLY A 83 7.79 -20.68 6.55
CA GLY A 83 6.71 -20.09 5.77
C GLY A 83 6.00 -18.94 6.50
N ALA A 84 6.22 -18.75 7.81
CA ALA A 84 5.62 -17.67 8.59
C ALA A 84 5.94 -16.26 8.07
N VAL A 85 7.03 -16.09 7.31
CA VAL A 85 7.38 -14.83 6.62
C VAL A 85 6.27 -14.34 5.69
N THR A 86 5.44 -15.25 5.14
CA THR A 86 4.26 -14.91 4.32
C THR A 86 3.27 -14.00 5.04
N LEU A 87 3.22 -14.07 6.37
CA LEU A 87 2.33 -13.25 7.20
C LEU A 87 2.74 -11.77 7.17
N MET A 88 3.98 -11.45 6.79
CA MET A 88 4.45 -10.06 6.59
C MET A 88 3.74 -9.35 5.43
N ALA A 89 2.99 -10.08 4.60
CA ALA A 89 2.08 -9.49 3.62
C ALA A 89 1.01 -8.59 4.27
N LEU A 90 0.64 -8.82 5.53
CA LEU A 90 -0.36 -8.01 6.26
C LEU A 90 0.13 -6.57 6.52
N PRO A 91 1.24 -6.33 7.25
CA PRO A 91 1.73 -4.97 7.44
C PRO A 91 2.05 -4.30 6.09
N LEU A 92 2.61 -5.04 5.13
CA LEU A 92 2.88 -4.51 3.78
C LEU A 92 1.62 -4.01 3.07
N THR A 93 0.54 -4.80 3.07
CA THR A 93 -0.74 -4.41 2.42
C THR A 93 -1.44 -3.27 3.16
N LEU A 94 -1.32 -3.19 4.48
CA LEU A 94 -1.82 -2.06 5.28
C LEU A 94 -1.06 -0.77 4.96
N ALA A 95 0.27 -0.81 4.88
CA ALA A 95 1.08 0.34 4.45
C ALA A 95 0.68 0.83 3.05
N MET A 96 0.53 -0.10 2.10
CA MET A 96 0.06 0.23 0.75
C MET A 96 -1.35 0.83 0.72
N THR A 97 -2.21 0.45 1.66
CA THR A 97 -3.56 1.03 1.78
C THR A 97 -3.51 2.51 2.15
N ILE A 98 -2.61 2.90 3.07
CA ILE A 98 -2.38 4.30 3.43
C ILE A 98 -1.98 5.11 2.18
N ASN A 99 -1.07 4.55 1.36
CA ASN A 99 -0.66 5.19 0.10
C ASN A 99 -1.83 5.34 -0.89
N VAL A 100 -2.67 4.31 -1.03
CA VAL A 100 -3.85 4.37 -1.91
C VAL A 100 -4.85 5.43 -1.44
N LEU A 101 -5.04 5.59 -0.13
CA LEU A 101 -5.88 6.65 0.44
C LEU A 101 -5.33 8.03 0.11
N PHE A 102 -4.01 8.24 0.27
CA PHE A 102 -3.36 9.52 -0.03
C PHE A 102 -3.48 9.89 -1.51
N VAL A 103 -3.17 8.94 -2.40
CA VAL A 103 -3.31 9.10 -3.86
C VAL A 103 -4.75 9.42 -4.24
N SER A 104 -5.71 8.65 -3.72
CA SER A 104 -7.13 8.87 -4.04
C SER A 104 -7.61 10.23 -3.52
N GLY A 105 -7.18 10.62 -2.33
CA GLY A 105 -7.42 11.96 -1.80
C GLY A 105 -6.86 13.04 -2.71
N ALA A 106 -5.57 12.97 -3.05
CA ALA A 106 -4.90 13.98 -3.85
C ALA A 106 -5.55 14.17 -5.22
N VAL A 107 -6.01 13.09 -5.86
CA VAL A 107 -6.60 13.12 -7.20
C VAL A 107 -8.07 13.53 -7.21
N PHE A 108 -8.86 13.19 -6.18
CA PHE A 108 -10.32 13.36 -6.21
C PHE A 108 -10.88 14.37 -5.20
N VAL A 109 -10.10 14.82 -4.21
CA VAL A 109 -10.57 15.75 -3.18
C VAL A 109 -10.11 17.18 -3.50
N PRO A 110 -11.01 18.12 -3.83
CA PRO A 110 -10.66 19.50 -4.11
C PRO A 110 -10.11 20.19 -2.86
N GLY A 111 -9.04 20.97 -3.00
CA GLY A 111 -8.46 21.73 -1.90
C GLY A 111 -7.83 20.89 -0.79
N LEU A 112 -7.62 19.57 -0.98
CA LEU A 112 -7.02 18.70 0.03
C LEU A 112 -5.67 19.23 0.51
N TRP A 113 -4.89 19.83 -0.39
CA TRP A 113 -3.56 20.34 -0.06
C TRP A 113 -3.58 21.49 0.96
N ASN A 114 -4.70 22.22 1.06
CA ASN A 114 -4.86 23.30 2.04
C ASN A 114 -4.95 22.78 3.48
N VAL A 115 -5.33 21.52 3.66
CA VAL A 115 -5.48 20.88 4.98
C VAL A 115 -4.45 19.77 5.20
N VAL A 116 -3.48 19.62 4.30
CA VAL A 116 -2.52 18.50 4.32
C VAL A 116 -1.71 18.45 5.61
N GLU A 117 -1.40 19.62 6.18
CA GLU A 117 -0.67 19.75 7.45
C GLU A 117 -1.38 19.04 8.61
N TYR A 118 -2.73 19.01 8.60
CA TYR A 118 -3.50 18.27 9.60
C TYR A 118 -3.55 16.77 9.30
N LEU A 119 -3.56 16.37 8.02
CA LEU A 119 -3.59 14.96 7.63
C LEU A 119 -2.25 14.25 7.90
N PHE A 120 -1.12 14.97 7.79
CA PHE A 120 0.22 14.41 7.96
C PHE A 120 0.42 13.71 9.32
N PRO A 121 0.11 14.31 10.48
CA PRO A 121 0.22 13.66 11.79
C PRO A 121 -0.59 12.37 11.91
N PHE A 122 -1.81 12.34 11.35
CA PHE A 122 -2.62 11.11 11.33
C PHE A 122 -1.99 10.04 10.44
N ALA A 123 -1.49 10.42 9.26
CA ALA A 123 -0.80 9.50 8.37
C ALA A 123 0.48 8.93 9.02
N MET A 124 1.28 9.78 9.68
CA MET A 124 2.47 9.35 10.42
C MET A 124 2.11 8.38 11.54
N THR A 125 1.03 8.64 12.27
CA THR A 125 0.54 7.75 13.32
C THR A 125 0.13 6.39 12.75
N ALA A 126 -0.57 6.38 11.60
CA ALA A 126 -0.96 5.16 10.92
C ALA A 126 0.26 4.36 10.42
N PHE A 127 1.22 5.00 9.77
CA PHE A 127 2.47 4.35 9.36
C PHE A 127 3.29 3.83 10.54
N PHE A 128 3.36 4.60 11.63
CA PHE A 128 4.03 4.16 12.86
C PHE A 128 3.35 2.91 13.44
N ALA A 129 2.02 2.87 13.51
CA ALA A 129 1.28 1.71 13.98
C ALA A 129 1.54 0.47 13.10
N VAL A 130 1.57 0.64 11.77
CA VAL A 130 1.90 -0.43 10.82
C VAL A 130 3.37 -0.88 10.99
N GLY A 131 4.30 0.05 11.20
CA GLY A 131 5.70 -0.26 11.45
C GLY A 131 5.91 -1.04 12.76
N VAL A 132 5.23 -0.66 13.84
CA VAL A 132 5.24 -1.42 15.11
C VAL A 132 4.67 -2.82 14.91
N LEU A 133 3.59 -2.96 14.15
CA LEU A 133 3.02 -4.27 13.80
C LEU A 133 4.04 -5.12 13.02
N ALA A 134 4.67 -4.55 11.99
CA ALA A 134 5.68 -5.22 11.18
C ALA A 134 6.88 -5.69 12.02
N LEU A 135 7.40 -4.82 12.90
CA LEU A 135 8.52 -5.14 13.79
C LEU A 135 8.17 -6.26 14.76
N ARG A 136 6.97 -6.23 15.37
CA ARG A 136 6.52 -7.29 16.28
C ARG A 136 6.40 -8.64 15.56
N MET A 137 5.81 -8.64 14.37
CA MET A 137 5.67 -9.87 13.56
C MET A 137 7.03 -10.40 13.13
N PHE A 138 7.92 -9.53 12.67
CA PHE A 138 9.28 -9.91 12.30
C PHE A 138 10.07 -10.46 13.48
N ALA A 139 10.05 -9.80 14.63
CA ALA A 139 10.76 -10.26 15.82
C ALA A 139 10.28 -11.63 16.29
N ASP A 140 8.97 -11.91 16.22
CA ASP A 140 8.38 -13.22 16.55
C ASP A 140 8.80 -14.31 15.55
N ILE A 141 8.80 -14.01 14.24
CA ILE A 141 9.20 -14.96 13.19
C ILE A 141 10.70 -15.22 13.26
N PHE A 142 11.50 -14.16 13.30
CA PHE A 142 12.97 -14.23 13.33
C PHE A 142 13.48 -14.85 14.63
N GLY A 143 12.92 -14.45 15.78
CA GLY A 143 13.29 -15.02 17.07
C GLY A 143 13.06 -16.54 17.13
N ARG A 144 11.95 -17.02 16.58
CA ARG A 144 11.68 -18.46 16.49
C ARG A 144 12.57 -19.17 15.48
N ALA A 145 12.86 -18.56 14.33
CA ALA A 145 13.80 -19.10 13.36
C ALA A 145 15.21 -19.27 13.94
N VAL A 146 15.69 -18.28 14.72
CA VAL A 146 16.98 -18.33 15.40
C VAL A 146 16.99 -19.36 16.53
N ALA A 147 15.93 -19.42 17.35
CA ALA A 147 15.85 -20.35 18.49
C ALA A 147 15.76 -21.83 18.05
N ASN A 148 15.07 -22.11 16.94
CA ASN A 148 14.87 -23.48 16.45
C ASN A 148 16.01 -23.98 15.55
N GLY A 149 16.89 -23.09 15.06
CA GLY A 149 18.15 -23.44 14.38
C GLY A 149 18.02 -24.18 13.02
N TYR A 150 16.81 -24.40 12.51
CA TYR A 150 16.56 -25.24 11.33
C TYR A 150 15.95 -24.42 10.18
N PHE A 151 16.79 -23.96 9.25
CA PHE A 151 16.34 -23.34 8.00
C PHE A 151 16.39 -24.39 6.88
N ASP A 152 15.22 -24.93 6.51
CA ASP A 152 15.11 -25.84 5.38
C ASP A 152 15.30 -25.05 4.06
N CYS A 153 16.55 -24.93 3.62
CA CYS A 153 16.93 -24.20 2.41
C CYS A 153 16.31 -24.79 1.14
N ALA A 154 15.99 -26.10 1.11
CA ALA A 154 15.43 -26.75 -0.06
C ALA A 154 13.95 -26.39 -0.26
N ARG A 155 13.17 -26.31 0.82
CA ARG A 155 11.76 -25.87 0.77
C ARG A 155 11.58 -24.35 0.66
N ASN A 156 12.54 -23.57 1.14
CA ASN A 156 12.42 -22.11 1.24
C ASN A 156 13.21 -21.32 0.19
N ASN A 157 13.67 -21.97 -0.89
CA ASN A 157 14.34 -21.33 -2.01
C ASN A 157 13.34 -20.64 -2.96
N HIS A 158 12.63 -19.64 -2.47
CA HIS A 158 11.64 -18.89 -3.25
C HIS A 158 11.52 -17.44 -2.76
N LEU A 159 11.05 -16.54 -3.64
CA LEU A 159 11.09 -15.08 -3.44
C LEU A 159 10.25 -14.57 -2.27
N THR A 160 9.33 -15.37 -1.72
CA THR A 160 8.54 -15.03 -0.54
C THR A 160 9.42 -14.67 0.67
N GLN A 161 10.64 -15.20 0.75
CA GLN A 161 11.59 -14.82 1.81
C GLN A 161 12.00 -13.33 1.75
N MET A 162 11.87 -12.67 0.57
CA MET A 162 12.12 -11.22 0.42
C MET A 162 10.96 -10.36 0.95
N GLN A 163 9.81 -10.93 1.29
CA GLN A 163 8.66 -10.17 1.78
C GLN A 163 8.95 -9.42 3.09
N ALA A 164 9.81 -9.96 3.95
CA ALA A 164 10.26 -9.25 5.14
C ALA A 164 10.97 -7.94 4.79
N ALA A 165 11.86 -7.95 3.79
CA ALA A 165 12.55 -6.74 3.34
C ALA A 165 11.57 -5.71 2.76
N PHE A 166 10.59 -6.17 1.96
CA PHE A 166 9.57 -5.27 1.41
C PHE A 166 8.64 -4.68 2.47
N ALA A 167 8.33 -5.41 3.56
CA ALA A 167 7.49 -4.90 4.63
C ALA A 167 8.13 -3.74 5.43
N PHE A 168 9.46 -3.57 5.32
CA PHE A 168 10.22 -2.50 5.99
C PHE A 168 10.72 -1.40 5.04
N ALA A 169 10.45 -1.52 3.73
CA ALA A 169 10.80 -0.52 2.72
C ALA A 169 9.69 0.53 2.58
#